data_AF-A0A7Y2DNF0-F1
#
_entry.id   AF-A0A7Y2DNF0-F1
#
_cell.length_a   1.000
_cell.length_b   1.000
_cell.length_c   1.000
_cell.angle_alpha   90.00
_cell.angle_beta   90.00
_cell.angle_gamma   90.00
#
_symmetry.space_group_name_H-M   'P 1'
#
loop_
_entity.id
_entity.type
_entity.pdbx_description
1 polymer ?
#
loop_
_entity_poly.entity_id
_entity_poly.type
_entity_poly.pdbx_seq_one_letter_code
_entity_poly.pdbx_strand_id
1 'polypeptide(L)' 'MNITDLSIADCKSAIDFIDELKGNRLESLKMQDLDSNKDDTYNSLHELQFNIRNSLFKRLMKMRTKSE' A
#
# COMPACT_ATOMS: atom_id res chain seq x y z
N MET A 1 -10.71 6.54 -11.00
CA MET A 1 -11.18 5.94 -9.73
C MET A 1 -10.26 6.46 -8.64
N ASN A 2 -10.75 7.23 -7.67
CA ASN A 2 -9.91 7.79 -6.62
C ASN A 2 -9.80 6.81 -5.45
N ILE A 3 -8.67 6.79 -4.73
CA ILE A 3 -8.47 5.95 -3.53
C ILE A 3 -9.56 6.22 -2.48
N THR A 4 -10.12 7.43 -2.47
CA THR A 4 -11.23 7.83 -1.59
C THR A 4 -12.53 7.08 -1.86
N ASP A 5 -12.70 6.54 -3.07
CA ASP A 5 -13.93 5.89 -3.52
C ASP A 5 -13.96 4.40 -3.18
N LEU A 6 -12.81 3.83 -2.77
CA LEU A 6 -12.67 2.43 -2.37
C LEU A 6 -13.36 2.15 -1.04
N SER A 7 -13.98 0.98 -0.88
CA SER A 7 -14.45 0.55 0.45
C SER A 7 -13.28 0.23 1.39
N ILE A 8 -13.56 0.06 2.69
CA ILE A 8 -12.54 -0.39 3.65
C ILE A 8 -11.99 -1.77 3.26
N ALA A 9 -12.87 -2.66 2.79
CA ALA A 9 -12.48 -3.99 2.31
C ALA A 9 -11.56 -3.89 1.08
N ASP A 10 -11.90 -3.03 0.12
CA ASP A 10 -11.07 -2.80 -1.07
C ASP A 10 -9.69 -2.24 -0.68
N CYS A 11 -9.63 -1.28 0.25
CA CYS A 11 -8.36 -0.77 0.75
C CYS A 11 -7.51 -1.87 1.41
N LYS A 12 -8.14 -2.78 2.18
CA LYS A 12 -7.44 -3.91 2.79
C LYS A 12 -6.91 -4.86 1.71
N SER A 13 -7.77 -5.30 0.79
CA SER A 13 -7.38 -6.21 -0.29
C SER A 13 -6.27 -5.62 -1.16
N ALA A 14 -6.32 -4.31 -1.44
CA ALA A 14 -5.26 -3.64 -2.17
C ALA A 14 -3.92 -3.62 -1.41
N ILE A 15 -3.94 -3.39 -0.08
CA ILE A 15 -2.73 -3.44 0.75
C ILE A 15 -2.14 -4.85 0.74
N ASP A 16 -2.97 -5.87 0.93
CA ASP A 16 -2.53 -7.28 0.96
C ASP A 16 -1.90 -7.66 -0.39
N PHE A 17 -2.52 -7.27 -1.51
CA PHE A 17 -1.97 -7.50 -2.86
C PHE A 17 -0.65 -6.77 -3.10
N ILE A 18 -0.51 -5.53 -2.64
CA ILE A 18 0.75 -4.77 -2.76
C ILE A 18 1.87 -5.42 -1.93
N ASP A 19 1.57 -5.95 -0.75
CA ASP A 19 2.55 -6.68 0.07
C ASP A 19 3.06 -7.94 -0.65
N GLU A 20 2.18 -8.67 -1.33
CA GLU A 20 2.57 -9.81 -2.17
C GLU A 20 3.50 -9.39 -3.32
N LEU A 21 3.12 -8.34 -4.07
CA LEU A 21 3.95 -7.81 -5.17
C LEU A 21 5.32 -7.34 -4.68
N LYS A 22 5.39 -6.68 -3.53
CA LYS A 22 6.65 -6.25 -2.91
C LYS A 22 7.50 -7.44 -2.48
N GLY A 23 6.90 -8.47 -1.92
CA GLY A 23 7.58 -9.73 -1.57
C GLY A 23 8.22 -10.37 -2.81
N ASN A 24 7.42 -10.57 -3.86
CA ASN A 24 7.87 -11.14 -5.13
C ASN A 24 9.00 -10.30 -5.77
N ARG A 25 8.86 -8.96 -5.76
CA ARG A 25 9.91 -8.07 -6.29
C ARG A 25 11.19 -8.15 -5.47
N LEU A 26 11.09 -8.17 -4.14
CA LEU A 26 12.25 -8.27 -3.27
C LEU A 26 13.01 -9.59 -3.47
N GLU A 27 12.31 -10.71 -3.65
CA GLU A 27 12.93 -11.98 -3.99
C GLU A 27 13.65 -11.93 -5.35
N SER A 28 12.99 -11.37 -6.36
CA SER A 28 13.58 -11.18 -7.69
C SER A 28 14.85 -10.33 -7.67
N LEU A 29 14.87 -9.27 -6.86
CA LEU A 29 16.03 -8.39 -6.69
C LEU A 29 17.17 -9.11 -5.94
N LYS A 30 16.86 -9.88 -4.90
CA LYS A 30 17.85 -10.71 -4.19
C LYS A 30 18.52 -11.72 -5.11
N MET A 31 17.75 -12.36 -6.01
CA MET A 31 18.31 -13.28 -7.01
C MET A 31 19.26 -12.59 -8.00
N GLN A 32 19.15 -11.28 -8.17
CA GLN A 32 19.97 -10.47 -9.07
C GLN A 32 21.08 -9.69 -8.35
N ASP A 33 21.23 -9.86 -7.03
CA ASP A 33 22.13 -9.07 -6.17
C ASP A 33 21.91 -7.55 -6.30
N LEU A 34 20.64 -7.15 -6.46
CA LEU A 34 20.24 -5.75 -6.60
C LEU A 34 19.66 -5.20 -5.28
N ASP A 35 20.02 -3.95 -4.97
CA ASP A 35 19.51 -3.21 -3.81
C ASP A 35 18.07 -2.72 -4.05
N SER A 36 17.13 -3.19 -3.22
CA SER A 36 15.72 -2.79 -3.29
C SER A 36 15.46 -1.31 -3.08
N ASN A 37 16.35 -0.59 -2.39
CA ASN A 37 16.19 0.86 -2.19
C ASN A 37 16.44 1.65 -3.48
N LYS A 38 17.12 1.05 -4.45
CA LYS A 38 17.40 1.63 -5.78
C LYS A 38 16.43 1.13 -6.84
N ASP A 39 15.45 0.31 -6.48
CA ASP A 39 14.46 -0.23 -7.39
C ASP A 39 13.21 0.66 -7.43
N ASP A 40 13.01 1.35 -8.55
CA ASP A 40 11.87 2.26 -8.75
C ASP A 40 10.52 1.56 -8.60
N THR A 41 10.44 0.28 -8.99
CA THR A 41 9.20 -0.51 -8.86
C THR A 41 8.88 -0.76 -7.39
N TYR A 42 9.85 -1.24 -6.61
CA TYR A 42 9.70 -1.46 -5.18
C TYR A 42 9.33 -0.18 -4.43
N ASN A 43 10.00 0.92 -4.75
CA ASN A 43 9.73 2.24 -4.16
C ASN A 43 8.31 2.74 -4.52
N SER A 44 7.90 2.60 -5.78
CA SER A 44 6.54 2.99 -6.23
C SER A 44 5.45 2.18 -5.53
N LEU A 45 5.68 0.87 -5.35
CA LEU A 45 4.76 0.00 -4.59
C LEU A 45 4.69 0.41 -3.12
N HIS A 46 5.83 0.77 -2.52
CA HIS A 46 5.88 1.28 -1.15
C HIS A 46 5.07 2.58 -0.99
N GLU A 47 5.24 3.53 -1.91
CA GLU A 47 4.50 4.79 -1.90
C GLU A 47 2.99 4.57 -2.08
N LEU A 48 2.60 3.70 -3.01
CA LEU A 48 1.19 3.36 -3.23
C LEU A 48 0.56 2.76 -1.96
N GLN A 49 1.24 1.82 -1.32
CA GLN A 49 0.80 1.24 -0.06
C GLN A 49 0.62 2.30 1.03
N PHE A 50 1.59 3.21 1.17
CA PHE A 50 1.53 4.30 2.12
C PHE A 50 0.32 5.21 1.88
N ASN A 51 0.08 5.59 0.62
CA ASN A 51 -1.05 6.44 0.23
C ASN A 51 -2.41 5.80 0.55
N ILE A 52 -2.57 4.49 0.30
CA ILE A 52 -3.78 3.75 0.64
C ILE A 52 -3.97 3.70 2.16
N ARG A 53 -2.92 3.35 2.93
CA ARG A 53 -2.96 3.31 4.39
C ARG A 53 -3.33 4.67 4.99
N ASN A 54 -2.74 5.76 4.50
CA ASN A 54 -3.02 7.11 4.98
C ASN A 54 -4.46 7.54 4.65
N SER A 55 -4.95 7.23 3.46
CA SER A 55 -6.35 7.49 3.08
C SER A 55 -7.33 6.73 3.98
N LEU A 56 -7.08 5.43 4.19
CA LEU A 56 -7.88 4.59 5.07
C LEU A 56 -7.87 5.13 6.52
N PHE A 57 -6.69 5.47 7.05
CA PHE A 57 -6.54 6.02 8.39
C PHE A 57 -7.36 7.31 8.57
N LYS A 58 -7.25 8.27 7.64
CA LYS A 58 -8.03 9.51 7.67
C LYS A 58 -9.54 9.25 7.71
N ARG A 59 -10.01 8.23 6.96
CA ARG A 59 -11.43 7.86 6.93
C ARG A 59 -11.89 7.23 8.24
N LEU A 60 -11.09 6.32 8.81
CA LEU A 60 -11.38 5.69 10.11
C LEU A 60 -11.44 6.73 11.24
N MET A 61 -10.51 7.68 11.26
CA MET A 61 -10.52 8.76 12.25
C MET A 61 -11.77 9.64 12.14
N LYS A 62 -12.22 9.96 10.92
CA LYS A 62 -13.48 10.71 10.71
C LYS A 62 -14.72 9.94 11.16
N MET A 63 -14.72 8.60 11.03
CA MET A 63 -15.82 7.77 11.54
C MET A 63 -15.87 7.79 13.06
N ARG A 64 -14.70 7.71 13.71
CA ARG A 64 -14.59 7.79 15.18
C ARG A 64 -15.17 9.10 15.72
N THR A 65 -14.84 10.24 15.13
CA THR A 65 -15.29 11.57 15.59
C THR A 65 -16.75 11.88 15.28
N LYS A 66 -17.41 11.10 14.42
CA LYS A 66 -18.83 11.28 14.09
C LYS A 66 -19.77 10.49 15.02
N SER A 67 -19.20 9.61 15.84
CA SER A 67 -19.95 8.84 16.84
C SER A 67 -20.01 9.53 18.21
N GLU A 68 -19.44 10.73 18.33
CA GLU A 68 -19.56 11.65 19.48
C GLU A 68 -20.57 12.75 19.14
#